data_AF-A0A6A9SEZ3-F1
#
_entry.id   AF-A0A6A9SEZ3-F1
#
_cell.length_a   1.000
_cell.length_b   1.000
_cell.length_c   1.000
_cell.angle_alpha   90.00
_cell.angle_beta   90.00
_cell.angle_gamma   90.00
#
_symmetry.space_group_name_H-M   'P 1'
#
loop_
_entity.id
_entity.type
_entity.pdbx_description
1 polymer ?
#
loop_
_entity_poly.entity_id
_entity_poly.type
_entity_poly.pdbx_seq_one_letter_code
_entity_poly.pdbx_strand_id
1 'polypeptide(L)'
;MLARTFIVHPPNKRGMADLNDVQNYARKFQNQLAKVDEAPIDDRDREAIHDWVRHLDASGDRNQGTITSLLNRIRLSAERSDTPLVDMDRSDVDALLFDLKHDYDLGEGTRRNYRKALKQFHDWRGEDWVEDFTIGASPDRSVDPNDLLTDDEIQALLDAAGKPRDQALIAMLADTGLRIGALASLRIRDLDLAGQTTLISINEAANVKDASGTVPLTWSEGHLTGYLHVHPRRDVEDAPVFHKDAGYYDGGDDGALAYQYLARRVKEVADQAGVPREKANLHNFRHTAISNWIRDGLSEQAIKHRASWEIDSDMLETYAAVRDEEFNDQILDHYDLATSEDGEASRPELEACPRCSTALMGTERFCPSCAAPLSAGAADAVEGVEDRAFESMAAADTGDAELVAEFRERFQSDPGFRERVLGDHDDTTASSSSSSSSSES
;
A
#
# COMPACT_ATOMS: atom_id res chain seq x y z
N MET A 1 -15.31 13.37 -44.86
CA MET A 1 -16.60 13.51 -44.13
C MET A 1 -16.27 14.08 -42.76
N LEU A 2 -17.06 15.03 -42.28
CA LEU A 2 -16.73 15.99 -41.22
C LEU A 2 -16.18 15.35 -39.93
N ALA A 3 -14.93 15.68 -39.57
CA ALA A 3 -14.39 15.48 -38.23
C ALA A 3 -15.22 16.34 -37.26
N ARG A 4 -16.21 15.72 -36.61
CA ARG A 4 -17.00 16.35 -35.55
C ARG A 4 -16.28 16.12 -34.25
N THR A 5 -15.64 17.18 -33.77
CA THR A 5 -14.93 17.29 -32.51
C THR A 5 -15.82 16.84 -31.36
N PHE A 6 -15.35 15.89 -30.56
CA PHE A 6 -15.92 15.58 -29.24
C PHE A 6 -16.09 16.89 -28.45
N ILE A 7 -17.21 17.07 -27.74
CA ILE A 7 -17.33 18.18 -26.78
C ILE A 7 -16.54 17.77 -25.54
N VAL A 8 -15.24 18.03 -25.61
CA VAL A 8 -14.31 17.85 -24.51
C VAL A 8 -14.23 19.19 -23.80
N HIS A 9 -14.32 19.19 -22.47
CA HIS A 9 -13.90 20.36 -21.69
C HIS A 9 -12.51 20.78 -22.18
N PRO A 10 -12.27 22.07 -22.48
CA PRO A 10 -11.02 22.50 -23.09
C PRO A 10 -9.86 22.00 -22.22
N PRO A 11 -8.86 21.31 -22.79
CA PRO A 11 -7.72 20.85 -22.02
C PRO A 11 -7.08 22.04 -21.33
N ASN A 12 -6.84 21.92 -20.02
CA ASN A 12 -6.18 22.95 -19.24
C ASN A 12 -4.89 23.42 -19.95
N LYS A 13 -4.61 24.73 -19.88
CA LYS A 13 -3.37 25.30 -20.43
C LYS A 13 -2.18 24.45 -19.99
N ARG A 14 -1.27 24.14 -20.94
CA ARG A 14 -0.11 23.26 -20.71
C ARG A 14 0.56 23.55 -19.36
N GLY A 15 0.44 22.61 -18.41
CA GLY A 15 1.15 22.66 -17.12
C GLY A 15 0.32 23.05 -15.90
N MET A 16 -0.95 23.46 -16.06
CA MET A 16 -1.84 23.77 -14.93
C MET A 16 -2.55 22.50 -14.44
N ALA A 17 -2.46 22.21 -13.15
CA ALA A 17 -3.21 21.11 -12.54
C ALA A 17 -4.66 21.54 -12.32
N ASP A 18 -5.61 20.64 -12.58
CA ASP A 18 -7.03 20.87 -12.29
C ASP A 18 -7.37 20.20 -10.97
N LEU A 19 -7.87 20.94 -9.99
CA LEU A 19 -8.28 20.37 -8.70
C LEU A 19 -9.53 19.48 -8.82
N ASN A 20 -10.30 19.57 -9.90
CA ASN A 20 -11.44 18.69 -10.18
C ASN A 20 -11.06 17.51 -11.10
N ASP A 21 -9.93 17.59 -11.81
CA ASP A 21 -9.35 16.48 -12.59
C ASP A 21 -7.85 16.33 -12.29
N VAL A 22 -7.55 16.06 -11.02
CA VAL A 22 -6.18 15.97 -10.49
C VAL A 22 -5.36 14.89 -11.21
N GLN A 23 -6.03 13.83 -11.67
CA GLN A 23 -5.42 12.75 -12.45
C GLN A 23 -5.31 13.04 -13.95
N ASN A 24 -5.90 14.15 -14.40
CA ASN A 24 -5.91 14.64 -15.77
C ASN A 24 -6.46 13.60 -16.78
N TYR A 25 -7.59 12.99 -16.43
CA TYR A 25 -8.29 12.03 -17.26
C TYR A 25 -8.78 12.64 -18.57
N ALA A 26 -9.15 13.92 -18.59
CA ALA A 26 -9.54 14.60 -19.81
C ALA A 26 -8.42 14.56 -20.87
N ARG A 27 -7.20 14.97 -20.49
CA ARG A 27 -6.04 14.92 -21.38
C ARG A 27 -5.62 13.48 -21.68
N LYS A 28 -5.66 12.58 -20.70
CA LYS A 28 -5.31 11.16 -20.93
C LYS A 28 -6.25 10.55 -21.97
N PHE A 29 -7.54 10.82 -21.88
CA PHE A 29 -8.54 10.37 -22.85
C PHE A 29 -8.21 10.87 -24.26
N GLN A 30 -7.97 12.17 -24.43
CA GLN A 30 -7.56 12.74 -25.73
C GLN A 30 -6.27 12.12 -26.27
N ASN A 31 -5.28 11.92 -25.41
CA ASN A 31 -4.03 11.26 -25.80
C ASN A 31 -4.27 9.80 -26.21
N GLN A 32 -5.21 9.09 -25.59
CA GLN A 32 -5.54 7.72 -26.00
C GLN A 32 -6.27 7.68 -27.34
N LEU A 33 -7.17 8.63 -27.62
CA LEU A 33 -7.79 8.77 -28.94
C LEU A 33 -6.75 9.04 -30.03
N ALA A 34 -5.84 9.99 -29.82
CA ALA A 34 -4.76 10.27 -30.77
C ALA A 34 -3.87 9.03 -31.01
N LYS A 35 -3.59 8.25 -29.97
CA LYS A 35 -2.87 6.98 -30.13
C LYS A 35 -3.66 5.95 -30.92
N VAL A 36 -4.99 5.90 -30.79
CA VAL A 36 -5.83 5.06 -31.65
C VAL A 36 -5.73 5.52 -33.10
N ASP A 37 -5.68 6.83 -33.37
CA ASP A 37 -5.55 7.35 -34.74
C ASP A 37 -4.20 7.03 -35.38
N GLU A 38 -3.13 6.99 -34.58
CA GLU A 38 -1.75 6.74 -35.04
C GLU A 38 -1.35 5.25 -35.00
N ALA A 39 -2.14 4.39 -34.34
CA ALA A 39 -1.77 3.00 -34.12
C ALA A 39 -1.72 2.20 -35.44
N PRO A 40 -0.76 1.26 -35.60
CA PRO A 40 -0.67 0.37 -36.75
C PRO A 40 -1.66 -0.80 -36.63
N ILE A 41 -2.95 -0.50 -36.72
CA ILE A 41 -4.08 -1.44 -36.60
C ILE A 41 -4.96 -1.42 -37.85
N ASP A 42 -5.80 -2.44 -38.03
CA ASP A 42 -6.80 -2.51 -39.11
C ASP A 42 -7.72 -1.28 -39.07
N ASP A 43 -8.01 -0.69 -40.23
CA ASP A 43 -8.85 0.52 -40.29
C ASP A 43 -10.28 0.26 -39.79
N ARG A 44 -10.79 -0.96 -39.93
CA ARG A 44 -12.09 -1.39 -39.40
C ARG A 44 -12.07 -1.47 -37.87
N ASP A 45 -10.96 -1.91 -37.28
CA ASP A 45 -10.78 -1.89 -35.82
C ASP A 45 -10.75 -0.45 -35.32
N ARG A 46 -10.01 0.42 -36.01
CA ARG A 46 -9.92 1.84 -35.66
C ARG A 46 -11.29 2.51 -35.66
N GLU A 47 -12.08 2.29 -36.71
CA GLU A 47 -13.45 2.79 -36.80
C GLU A 47 -14.34 2.21 -35.68
N ALA A 48 -14.31 0.90 -35.48
CA ALA A 48 -15.10 0.23 -34.44
C ALA A 48 -14.74 0.70 -33.02
N ILE A 49 -13.45 0.94 -32.73
CA ILE A 49 -12.99 1.47 -31.43
C ILE A 49 -13.55 2.89 -31.21
N HIS A 50 -13.54 3.76 -32.23
CA HIS A 50 -14.11 5.09 -32.13
C HIS A 50 -15.62 5.06 -31.91
N ASP A 51 -16.32 4.18 -32.61
CA ASP A 51 -17.77 3.98 -32.47
C ASP A 51 -18.13 3.48 -31.08
N TRP A 52 -17.37 2.51 -30.58
CA TRP A 52 -17.53 1.97 -29.24
C TRP A 52 -17.27 3.03 -28.16
N VAL A 53 -16.19 3.82 -28.29
CA VAL A 53 -15.91 4.91 -27.34
C VAL A 53 -17.01 5.96 -27.35
N ARG A 54 -17.55 6.32 -28.52
CA ARG A 54 -18.71 7.22 -28.63
C ARG A 54 -19.94 6.64 -27.94
N HIS A 55 -20.17 5.35 -28.08
CA HIS A 55 -21.26 4.66 -27.39
C HIS A 55 -21.08 4.70 -25.85
N LEU A 56 -19.89 4.39 -25.34
CA LEU A 56 -19.59 4.41 -23.91
C LEU A 56 -19.74 5.81 -23.29
N ASP A 57 -19.29 6.84 -24.00
CA ASP A 57 -19.38 8.24 -23.55
C ASP A 57 -20.84 8.73 -23.58
N ALA A 58 -21.58 8.38 -24.63
CA ALA A 58 -22.98 8.77 -24.79
C ALA A 58 -23.93 8.06 -23.81
N SER A 59 -23.60 6.84 -23.34
CA SER A 59 -24.43 6.13 -22.36
C SER A 59 -24.39 6.80 -20.99
N GLY A 60 -23.28 7.45 -20.63
CA GLY A 60 -23.13 8.17 -19.37
C GLY A 60 -22.92 7.29 -18.13
N ASP A 61 -22.91 5.95 -18.28
CA ASP A 61 -22.84 5.02 -17.14
C ASP A 61 -21.43 4.83 -16.57
N ARG A 62 -20.42 5.47 -17.18
CA ARG A 62 -19.01 5.25 -16.84
C ARG A 62 -18.27 6.57 -16.73
N ASN A 63 -17.44 6.67 -15.70
CA ASN A 63 -16.53 7.81 -15.59
C ASN A 63 -15.44 7.78 -16.69
N GLN A 64 -14.93 8.96 -17.03
CA GLN A 64 -13.95 9.14 -18.10
C GLN A 64 -12.65 8.36 -17.89
N GLY A 65 -12.23 8.14 -16.63
CA GLY A 65 -11.05 7.33 -16.32
C GLY A 65 -11.22 5.85 -16.67
N THR A 66 -12.43 5.33 -16.52
CA THR A 66 -12.80 3.97 -16.92
C THR A 66 -12.76 3.85 -18.43
N ILE A 67 -13.39 4.78 -19.16
CA ILE A 67 -13.37 4.81 -20.63
C ILE A 67 -11.93 4.89 -21.15
N THR A 68 -11.10 5.78 -20.58
CA THR A 68 -9.67 5.91 -20.93
C THR A 68 -8.91 4.60 -20.74
N SER A 69 -9.19 3.87 -19.66
CA SER A 69 -8.54 2.59 -19.36
C SER A 69 -8.97 1.51 -20.34
N LEU A 70 -10.26 1.43 -20.67
CA LEU A 70 -10.81 0.50 -21.66
C LEU A 70 -10.24 0.78 -23.05
N LEU A 71 -10.20 2.05 -23.47
CA LEU A 71 -9.64 2.49 -24.74
C LEU A 71 -8.17 2.09 -24.89
N ASN A 72 -7.37 2.31 -23.85
CA ASN A 72 -5.98 1.88 -23.86
C ASN A 72 -5.84 0.35 -24.02
N ARG A 73 -6.70 -0.43 -23.36
CA ARG A 73 -6.64 -1.90 -23.42
C ARG A 73 -7.10 -2.42 -24.77
N ILE A 74 -8.20 -1.92 -25.32
CA ILE A 74 -8.71 -2.38 -26.61
C ILE A 74 -7.76 -2.01 -27.77
N ARG A 75 -7.16 -0.80 -27.74
CA ARG A 75 -6.12 -0.43 -28.72
C ARG A 75 -4.94 -1.39 -28.66
N LEU A 76 -4.45 -1.68 -27.46
CA LEU A 76 -3.34 -2.62 -27.30
C LEU A 76 -3.71 -4.05 -27.68
N SER A 77 -4.98 -4.46 -27.52
CA SER A 77 -5.45 -5.73 -28.06
C SER A 77 -5.36 -5.76 -29.59
N ALA A 78 -5.81 -4.68 -30.26
CA ALA A 78 -5.72 -4.56 -31.72
C ALA A 78 -4.26 -4.55 -32.22
N GLU A 79 -3.35 -3.88 -31.51
CA GLU A 79 -1.92 -3.83 -31.88
C GLU A 79 -1.20 -5.18 -31.71
N ARG A 80 -1.71 -6.06 -30.84
CA ARG A 80 -1.00 -7.29 -30.43
C ARG A 80 -1.63 -8.56 -30.97
N SER A 81 -2.83 -8.47 -31.52
CA SER A 81 -3.51 -9.62 -32.10
C SER A 81 -3.09 -9.82 -33.54
N ASP A 82 -2.96 -11.08 -33.96
CA ASP A 82 -2.79 -11.46 -35.36
C ASP A 82 -4.11 -11.29 -36.16
N THR A 83 -5.26 -11.38 -35.48
CA THR A 83 -6.60 -11.23 -36.06
C THR A 83 -7.16 -9.84 -35.72
N PRO A 84 -7.70 -9.07 -36.69
CA PRO A 84 -8.41 -7.83 -36.40
C PRO A 84 -9.53 -8.04 -35.38
N LEU A 85 -9.68 -7.13 -34.42
CA LEU A 85 -10.72 -7.20 -33.39
C LEU A 85 -12.12 -7.40 -34.00
N VAL A 86 -12.38 -6.79 -35.15
CA VAL A 86 -13.67 -6.91 -35.82
C VAL A 86 -13.97 -8.28 -36.41
N ASP A 87 -12.95 -9.13 -36.58
CA ASP A 87 -13.06 -10.46 -37.18
C ASP A 87 -12.83 -11.58 -36.14
N MET A 88 -12.48 -11.23 -34.89
CA MET A 88 -12.18 -12.20 -33.84
C MET A 88 -13.40 -13.06 -33.47
N ASP A 89 -13.17 -14.37 -33.43
CA ASP A 89 -14.02 -15.29 -32.70
C ASP A 89 -13.48 -15.58 -31.29
N ARG A 90 -14.12 -16.54 -30.60
CA ARG A 90 -13.70 -16.92 -29.25
C ARG A 90 -12.28 -17.48 -29.19
N SER A 91 -11.88 -18.23 -30.21
CA SER A 91 -10.56 -18.85 -30.28
C SER A 91 -9.45 -17.82 -30.49
N ASP A 92 -9.70 -16.78 -31.29
CA ASP A 92 -8.78 -15.65 -31.46
C ASP A 92 -8.57 -14.89 -30.14
N VAL A 93 -9.65 -14.67 -29.38
CA VAL A 93 -9.58 -14.02 -28.07
C VAL A 93 -8.78 -14.86 -27.08
N ASP A 94 -8.98 -16.17 -27.06
CA ASP A 94 -8.21 -17.08 -26.20
C ASP A 94 -6.73 -17.14 -26.61
N ALA A 95 -6.43 -17.09 -27.92
CA ALA A 95 -5.07 -17.00 -28.44
C ALA A 95 -4.39 -15.70 -27.99
N LEU A 96 -5.03 -14.54 -28.18
CA LEU A 96 -4.50 -13.25 -27.69
C LEU A 96 -4.26 -13.29 -26.18
N LEU A 97 -5.18 -13.85 -25.38
CA LEU A 97 -5.00 -13.95 -23.93
C LEU A 97 -3.88 -14.91 -23.53
N PHE A 98 -3.63 -15.94 -24.34
CA PHE A 98 -2.49 -16.84 -24.20
C PHE A 98 -1.19 -16.08 -24.46
N ASP A 99 -1.08 -15.34 -25.55
CA ASP A 99 0.13 -14.57 -25.91
C ASP A 99 0.40 -13.47 -24.88
N LEU A 100 -0.64 -12.76 -24.44
CA LEU A 100 -0.53 -11.77 -23.36
C LEU A 100 0.01 -12.35 -22.04
N LYS A 101 -0.18 -13.65 -21.80
CA LYS A 101 0.37 -14.34 -20.63
C LYS A 101 1.81 -14.80 -20.86
N HIS A 102 2.12 -15.37 -22.02
CA HIS A 102 3.40 -16.07 -22.23
C HIS A 102 4.47 -15.19 -22.89
N ASP A 103 4.08 -14.24 -23.73
CA ASP A 103 5.02 -13.41 -24.49
C ASP A 103 5.25 -12.04 -23.87
N TYR A 104 4.28 -11.55 -23.10
CA TYR A 104 4.33 -10.21 -22.47
C TYR A 104 4.47 -10.23 -20.95
N ASP A 105 4.51 -11.42 -20.34
CA ASP A 105 4.62 -11.65 -18.89
C ASP A 105 3.72 -10.73 -18.04
N LEU A 106 2.47 -10.55 -18.47
CA LEU A 106 1.57 -9.61 -17.82
C LEU A 106 0.99 -10.21 -16.53
N GLY A 107 1.09 -9.43 -15.45
CA GLY A 107 0.46 -9.75 -14.17
C GLY A 107 -1.06 -9.92 -14.25
N GLU A 108 -1.63 -10.67 -13.30
CA GLU A 108 -3.04 -11.09 -13.28
C GLU A 108 -4.03 -9.94 -13.42
N GLY A 109 -3.83 -8.86 -12.65
CA GLY A 109 -4.70 -7.68 -12.70
C GLY A 109 -4.70 -7.02 -14.08
N THR A 110 -3.56 -6.97 -14.76
CA THR A 110 -3.44 -6.42 -16.12
C THR A 110 -4.18 -7.31 -17.12
N ARG A 111 -3.98 -8.63 -17.07
CA ARG A 111 -4.71 -9.59 -17.92
C ARG A 111 -6.21 -9.50 -17.70
N ARG A 112 -6.66 -9.33 -16.46
CA ARG A 112 -8.07 -9.11 -16.12
C ARG A 112 -8.63 -7.84 -16.75
N ASN A 113 -7.84 -6.76 -16.83
CA ASN A 113 -8.25 -5.53 -17.51
C ASN A 113 -8.36 -5.69 -19.03
N TYR A 114 -7.50 -6.50 -19.65
CA TYR A 114 -7.67 -6.89 -21.07
C TYR A 114 -8.98 -7.65 -21.28
N ARG A 115 -9.25 -8.68 -20.46
CA ARG A 115 -10.53 -9.42 -20.52
C ARG A 115 -11.74 -8.50 -20.38
N LYS A 116 -11.72 -7.54 -19.44
CA LYS A 116 -12.82 -6.56 -19.29
C LYS A 116 -13.04 -5.71 -20.54
N ALA A 117 -11.97 -5.27 -21.21
CA ALA A 117 -12.08 -4.45 -22.41
C ALA A 117 -12.60 -5.27 -23.59
N LEU A 118 -12.03 -6.47 -23.81
CA LEU A 118 -12.47 -7.40 -24.85
C LEU A 118 -13.95 -7.79 -24.65
N LYS A 119 -14.34 -8.20 -23.43
CA LYS A 119 -15.74 -8.55 -23.13
C LYS A 119 -16.68 -7.42 -23.52
N GLN A 120 -16.43 -6.20 -23.04
CA GLN A 120 -17.32 -5.06 -23.29
C GLN A 120 -17.32 -4.59 -24.74
N PHE A 121 -16.21 -4.73 -25.47
CA PHE A 121 -16.15 -4.38 -26.88
C PHE A 121 -16.94 -5.37 -27.75
N HIS A 122 -16.76 -6.68 -27.53
CA HIS A 122 -17.47 -7.71 -28.28
C HIS A 122 -18.94 -7.84 -27.86
N ASP A 123 -19.27 -7.57 -26.60
CA ASP A 123 -20.66 -7.45 -26.12
C ASP A 123 -21.40 -6.33 -26.87
N TRP A 124 -20.77 -5.16 -27.01
CA TRP A 124 -21.33 -4.04 -27.77
C TRP A 124 -21.53 -4.38 -29.26
N ARG A 125 -20.67 -5.23 -29.82
CA ARG A 125 -20.81 -5.73 -31.19
C ARG A 125 -21.89 -6.82 -31.36
N GLY A 126 -22.40 -7.36 -30.26
CA GLY A 126 -23.42 -8.42 -30.29
C GLY A 126 -22.86 -9.80 -30.63
N GLU A 127 -21.62 -10.10 -30.23
CA GLU A 127 -21.03 -11.42 -30.45
C GLU A 127 -21.53 -12.44 -29.40
N ASP A 128 -22.18 -13.52 -29.84
CA ASP A 128 -22.87 -14.48 -28.96
C ASP A 128 -21.92 -15.18 -27.97
N TRP A 129 -20.66 -15.43 -28.35
CA TRP A 129 -19.69 -16.14 -27.51
C TRP A 129 -19.33 -15.38 -26.22
N VAL A 130 -19.66 -14.09 -26.16
CA VAL A 130 -19.34 -13.22 -25.03
C VAL A 130 -20.12 -13.62 -23.78
N GLU A 131 -21.30 -14.24 -23.92
CA GLU A 131 -22.11 -14.71 -22.79
C GLU A 131 -21.31 -15.70 -21.91
N ASP A 132 -20.58 -16.62 -22.54
CA ASP A 132 -19.74 -17.62 -21.88
C ASP A 132 -18.33 -17.10 -21.55
N PHE A 133 -17.99 -15.86 -21.90
CA PHE A 133 -16.69 -15.27 -21.61
C PHE A 133 -16.61 -14.73 -20.19
N THR A 134 -15.81 -15.40 -19.35
CA THR A 134 -15.57 -15.00 -17.97
C THR A 134 -14.32 -14.13 -17.83
N ILE A 135 -14.42 -13.09 -17.00
CA ILE A 135 -13.28 -12.19 -16.71
C ILE A 135 -12.25 -12.87 -15.78
N GLY A 136 -12.69 -13.88 -15.02
CA GLY A 136 -11.92 -14.51 -13.94
C GLY A 136 -12.03 -13.77 -12.61
N ALA A 137 -11.62 -14.48 -11.55
CA ALA A 137 -11.60 -13.95 -10.19
C ALA A 137 -10.74 -12.69 -10.09
N SER A 138 -11.04 -11.83 -9.11
CA SER A 138 -10.09 -10.79 -8.75
C SER A 138 -8.87 -11.45 -8.11
N PRO A 139 -7.65 -10.92 -8.33
CA PRO A 139 -6.50 -11.37 -7.57
C PRO A 139 -6.74 -11.14 -6.08
N ASP A 140 -6.04 -11.93 -5.25
CA ASP A 140 -6.04 -11.74 -3.81
C ASP A 140 -5.60 -10.31 -3.48
N ARG A 141 -6.26 -9.73 -2.47
CA ARG A 141 -6.03 -8.37 -2.02
C ARG A 141 -5.50 -8.33 -0.59
N SER A 142 -5.21 -9.47 0.02
CA SER A 142 -4.65 -9.55 1.37
C SER A 142 -3.49 -8.58 1.56
N VAL A 143 -3.52 -7.88 2.69
CA VAL A 143 -2.45 -6.98 3.13
C VAL A 143 -1.55 -7.76 4.07
N ASP A 144 -0.27 -7.86 3.72
CA ASP A 144 0.75 -8.37 4.61
C ASP A 144 1.15 -7.26 5.61
N PRO A 145 1.03 -7.48 6.93
CA PRO A 145 1.47 -6.53 7.94
C PRO A 145 2.93 -6.08 7.78
N ASN A 146 3.82 -6.94 7.27
CA ASN A 146 5.25 -6.64 7.10
C ASN A 146 5.54 -5.63 5.98
N ASP A 147 4.63 -5.54 4.99
CA ASP A 147 4.74 -4.59 3.88
C ASP A 147 4.27 -3.18 4.28
N LEU A 148 3.62 -3.03 5.43
CA LEU A 148 3.15 -1.75 5.94
C LEU A 148 4.32 -0.88 6.41
N LEU A 149 4.06 0.43 6.42
CA LEU A 149 4.93 1.38 7.10
C LEU A 149 4.79 1.21 8.61
N THR A 150 5.92 1.14 9.31
CA THR A 150 5.97 1.23 10.78
C THR A 150 5.93 2.69 11.24
N ASP A 151 5.68 2.92 12.54
CA ASP A 151 5.67 4.27 13.10
C ASP A 151 7.05 4.94 13.00
N ASP A 152 8.13 4.17 13.18
CA ASP A 152 9.51 4.64 12.97
C ASP A 152 9.76 5.04 11.50
N GLU A 153 9.26 4.25 10.54
CA GLU A 153 9.37 4.58 9.12
C GLU A 153 8.55 5.85 8.78
N ILE A 154 7.35 6.03 9.35
CA ILE A 154 6.56 7.27 9.21
C ILE A 154 7.32 8.45 9.80
N GLN A 155 7.88 8.32 10.99
CA GLN A 155 8.65 9.38 11.64
C GLN A 155 9.90 9.75 10.82
N ALA A 156 10.63 8.76 10.32
CA ALA A 156 11.78 8.97 9.44
C ALA A 156 11.40 9.73 8.15
N LEU A 157 10.23 9.44 7.57
CA LEU A 157 9.70 10.17 6.41
C LEU A 157 9.39 11.64 6.75
N LEU A 158 8.80 11.90 7.92
CA LEU A 158 8.49 13.26 8.39
C LEU A 158 9.77 14.07 8.67
N ASP A 159 10.78 13.44 9.25
CA ASP A 159 12.06 14.08 9.56
C ASP A 159 12.90 14.36 8.29
N ALA A 160 12.88 13.44 7.32
CA ALA A 160 13.57 13.61 6.04
C ALA A 160 12.89 14.64 5.12
N ALA A 161 11.59 14.89 5.30
CA ALA A 161 10.84 15.83 4.47
C ALA A 161 11.28 17.28 4.70
N GLY A 162 12.24 17.75 3.89
CA GLY A 162 12.84 19.09 4.04
C GLY A 162 11.93 20.29 3.74
N LYS A 163 10.65 20.09 3.42
CA LYS A 163 9.66 21.16 3.19
C LYS A 163 8.42 20.94 4.04
N PRO A 164 7.87 21.98 4.71
CA PRO A 164 6.63 21.86 5.48
C PRO A 164 5.46 21.30 4.65
N ARG A 165 5.38 21.63 3.36
CA ARG A 165 4.37 21.06 2.45
C ARG A 165 4.48 19.54 2.34
N ASP A 166 5.70 19.02 2.18
CA ASP A 166 5.92 17.60 1.97
C ASP A 166 5.68 16.84 3.29
N GLN A 167 6.06 17.43 4.44
CA GLN A 167 5.70 16.94 5.78
C GLN A 167 4.19 16.86 5.98
N ALA A 168 3.46 17.94 5.68
CA ALA A 168 2.00 17.96 5.80
C ALA A 168 1.33 16.91 4.90
N LEU A 169 1.82 16.73 3.66
CA LEU A 169 1.28 15.72 2.75
C LEU A 169 1.44 14.30 3.30
N ILE A 170 2.64 13.96 3.79
CA ILE A 170 2.96 12.62 4.32
C ILE A 170 2.15 12.37 5.60
N ALA A 171 2.14 13.34 6.53
CA ALA A 171 1.37 13.24 7.76
C ALA A 171 -0.12 13.02 7.47
N MET A 172 -0.72 13.81 6.57
CA MET A 172 -2.13 13.66 6.22
C MET A 172 -2.43 12.33 5.52
N LEU A 173 -1.52 11.80 4.69
CA LEU A 173 -1.69 10.48 4.06
C LEU A 173 -1.76 9.36 5.10
N ALA A 174 -0.84 9.38 6.08
CA ALA A 174 -0.76 8.39 7.15
C ALA A 174 -1.90 8.53 8.18
N ASP A 175 -2.31 9.76 8.51
CA ASP A 175 -3.39 10.03 9.47
C ASP A 175 -4.76 9.67 8.90
N THR A 176 -5.09 10.19 7.72
CA THR A 176 -6.47 10.15 7.19
C THR A 176 -6.77 8.91 6.36
N GLY A 177 -5.75 8.22 5.85
CA GLY A 177 -5.92 7.15 4.87
C GLY A 177 -6.59 7.59 3.56
N LEU A 178 -6.76 8.89 3.33
CA LEU A 178 -7.33 9.41 2.08
C LEU A 178 -6.40 9.11 0.91
N ARG A 179 -7.00 8.83 -0.24
CA ARG A 179 -6.23 8.68 -1.48
C ARG A 179 -5.56 10.02 -1.77
N ILE A 180 -4.30 10.00 -2.20
CA ILE A 180 -3.57 11.22 -2.59
C ILE A 180 -4.35 12.10 -3.59
N GLY A 181 -5.17 11.52 -4.47
CA GLY A 181 -6.01 12.30 -5.38
C GLY A 181 -7.03 13.19 -4.67
N ALA A 182 -7.59 12.71 -3.55
CA ALA A 182 -8.48 13.50 -2.70
C ALA A 182 -7.70 14.61 -1.98
N LEU A 183 -6.56 14.30 -1.36
CA LEU A 183 -5.72 15.30 -0.69
C LEU A 183 -5.21 16.38 -1.66
N ALA A 184 -4.77 15.98 -2.86
CA ALA A 184 -4.28 16.88 -3.89
C ALA A 184 -5.39 17.73 -4.54
N SER A 185 -6.67 17.39 -4.33
CA SER A 185 -7.83 18.14 -4.81
C SER A 185 -8.33 19.22 -3.83
N LEU A 186 -7.80 19.21 -2.60
CA LEU A 186 -8.25 20.11 -1.54
C LEU A 186 -7.90 21.55 -1.83
N ARG A 187 -8.83 22.44 -1.46
CA ARG A 187 -8.67 23.89 -1.40
C ARG A 187 -8.65 24.35 0.04
N ILE A 188 -8.20 25.58 0.29
CA ILE A 188 -8.19 26.16 1.64
C ILE A 188 -9.59 26.12 2.26
N ARG A 189 -10.64 26.43 1.49
CA ARG A 189 -12.04 26.37 1.98
C ARG A 189 -12.52 24.99 2.39
N ASP A 190 -11.82 23.93 1.97
CA ASP A 190 -12.18 22.56 2.31
C ASP A 190 -11.65 22.19 3.72
N LEU A 191 -10.91 23.08 4.39
CA LEU A 191 -10.39 22.91 5.74
C LEU A 191 -11.21 23.73 6.73
N ASP A 192 -11.91 23.06 7.65
CA ASP A 192 -12.51 23.72 8.82
C ASP A 192 -11.49 23.74 9.96
N LEU A 193 -10.86 24.89 10.16
CA LEU A 193 -9.84 25.15 11.18
C LEU A 193 -10.42 25.74 12.49
N ALA A 194 -11.75 25.93 12.57
CA ALA A 194 -12.38 26.62 13.70
C ALA A 194 -12.70 25.69 14.88
N GLY A 195 -12.74 24.38 14.63
CA GLY A 195 -13.06 23.35 15.61
C GLY A 195 -11.92 23.02 16.58
N GLN A 196 -12.16 22.04 17.46
CA GLN A 196 -11.13 21.48 18.33
C GLN A 196 -10.08 20.66 17.56
N THR A 197 -10.48 20.12 16.42
CA THR A 197 -9.61 19.50 15.42
C THR A 197 -10.03 20.01 14.04
N THR A 198 -9.07 20.05 13.13
CA THR A 198 -9.30 20.33 11.73
C THR A 198 -10.13 19.23 11.06
N LEU A 199 -11.25 19.62 10.43
CA LEU A 199 -12.04 18.74 9.57
C LEU A 199 -11.74 19.02 8.09
N ILE A 200 -11.49 17.97 7.31
CA ILE A 200 -11.35 18.05 5.86
C ILE A 200 -12.70 17.73 5.22
N SER A 201 -13.24 18.65 4.41
CA SER A 201 -14.37 18.38 3.52
C SER A 201 -13.86 17.80 2.20
N ILE A 202 -14.36 16.64 1.80
CA ILE A 202 -13.91 16.00 0.56
C ILE A 202 -14.42 16.82 -0.65
N ASN A 203 -13.52 17.15 -1.58
CA ASN A 203 -13.89 17.76 -2.86
C ASN A 203 -14.53 16.69 -3.78
N GLU A 204 -15.84 16.51 -3.63
CA GLU A 204 -16.66 15.55 -4.40
C GLU A 204 -16.71 15.86 -5.91
N ALA A 205 -16.38 17.09 -6.31
CA ALA A 205 -16.25 17.45 -7.72
C ALA A 205 -14.98 16.86 -8.36
N ALA A 206 -14.03 16.39 -7.55
CA ALA A 206 -12.87 15.65 -8.03
C ALA A 206 -13.19 14.16 -8.23
N ASN A 207 -12.40 13.46 -9.05
CA ASN A 207 -12.56 12.02 -9.24
C ASN A 207 -12.06 11.21 -8.02
N VAL A 208 -12.84 11.21 -6.94
CA VAL A 208 -12.50 10.62 -5.62
C VAL A 208 -13.12 9.24 -5.38
N LYS A 209 -13.77 8.64 -6.39
CA LYS A 209 -14.45 7.32 -6.30
C LYS A 209 -15.48 7.28 -5.15
N ASP A 210 -16.44 8.18 -5.22
CA ASP A 210 -17.61 8.24 -4.32
C ASP A 210 -17.28 8.59 -2.86
N ALA A 211 -16.04 8.97 -2.56
CA ALA A 211 -15.71 9.52 -1.25
C ALA A 211 -16.41 10.88 -1.05
N SER A 212 -17.10 11.03 0.07
CA SER A 212 -17.94 12.19 0.40
C SER A 212 -17.84 12.57 1.87
N GLY A 213 -18.32 13.75 2.22
CA GLY A 213 -18.42 14.19 3.62
C GLY A 213 -17.11 14.69 4.21
N THR A 214 -16.94 14.54 5.53
CA THR A 214 -15.84 15.15 6.29
C THR A 214 -14.96 14.11 6.98
N VAL A 215 -13.65 14.34 7.01
CA VAL A 215 -12.66 13.49 7.69
C VAL A 215 -11.89 14.32 8.73
N PRO A 216 -11.87 13.92 10.01
CA PRO A 216 -11.09 14.62 11.03
C PRO A 216 -9.61 14.26 10.93
N LEU A 217 -8.75 15.27 11.09
CA LEU A 217 -7.34 15.05 11.43
C LEU A 217 -7.24 14.58 12.88
N THR A 218 -6.34 13.64 13.15
CA THR A 218 -6.14 13.11 14.51
C THR A 218 -4.81 13.57 15.09
N TRP A 219 -3.71 13.36 14.37
CA TRP A 219 -2.37 13.75 14.80
C TRP A 219 -1.63 14.62 13.77
N SER A 220 -2.10 14.68 12.52
CA SER A 220 -1.44 15.44 11.45
C SER A 220 -1.72 16.95 11.45
N GLU A 221 -2.59 17.44 12.34
CA GLU A 221 -3.00 18.85 12.40
C GLU A 221 -1.82 19.81 12.62
N GLY A 222 -0.87 19.45 13.47
CA GLY A 222 0.34 20.26 13.70
C GLY A 222 1.18 20.44 12.43
N HIS A 223 1.30 19.39 11.61
CA HIS A 223 2.03 19.45 10.35
C HIS A 223 1.30 20.31 9.30
N LEU A 224 -0.02 20.17 9.20
CA LEU A 224 -0.83 20.99 8.31
C LEU A 224 -0.77 22.47 8.70
N THR A 225 -1.02 22.78 9.98
CA THR A 225 -1.01 24.17 10.47
C THR A 225 0.38 24.81 10.32
N GLY A 226 1.46 24.09 10.62
CA GLY A 226 2.84 24.54 10.39
C GLY A 226 3.10 24.88 8.92
N TYR A 227 2.59 24.09 7.99
CA TYR A 227 2.65 24.39 6.56
C TYR A 227 1.79 25.59 6.16
N LEU A 228 0.56 25.71 6.68
CA LEU A 228 -0.33 26.84 6.37
C LEU A 228 0.25 28.19 6.79
N HIS A 229 1.14 28.25 7.78
CA HIS A 229 1.86 29.48 8.15
C HIS A 229 2.78 30.00 7.06
N VAL A 230 3.34 29.12 6.24
CA VAL A 230 4.25 29.46 5.12
C VAL A 230 3.57 29.32 3.76
N HIS A 231 2.27 29.03 3.75
CA HIS A 231 1.52 28.79 2.53
C HIS A 231 1.35 30.08 1.70
N PRO A 232 1.70 30.10 0.39
CA PRO A 232 1.78 31.33 -0.39
C PRO A 232 0.47 32.10 -0.59
N ARG A 233 -0.68 31.42 -0.51
CA ARG A 233 -2.01 31.98 -0.73
C ARG A 233 -3.02 31.52 0.32
N ARG A 234 -2.61 31.45 1.59
CA ARG A 234 -3.40 30.83 2.66
C ARG A 234 -4.75 31.50 2.91
N ASP A 235 -4.89 32.79 2.59
CA ASP A 235 -6.11 33.57 2.81
C ASP A 235 -7.02 33.58 1.57
N VAL A 236 -6.69 32.78 0.54
CA VAL A 236 -7.51 32.62 -0.67
C VAL A 236 -8.25 31.29 -0.59
N GLU A 237 -9.56 31.35 -0.39
CA GLU A 237 -10.43 30.18 -0.20
C GLU A 237 -10.30 29.12 -1.29
N ASP A 238 -10.20 29.54 -2.56
CA ASP A 238 -10.09 28.66 -3.72
C ASP A 238 -8.66 28.19 -4.01
N ALA A 239 -7.66 28.66 -3.26
CA ALA A 239 -6.29 28.22 -3.48
C ALA A 239 -6.13 26.73 -3.11
N PRO A 240 -5.34 25.97 -3.89
CA PRO A 240 -4.97 24.60 -3.53
C PRO A 240 -4.30 24.56 -2.16
N VAL A 241 -4.63 23.56 -1.33
CA VAL A 241 -3.89 23.33 -0.07
C VAL A 241 -2.43 23.01 -0.38
N PHE A 242 -2.17 22.08 -1.30
CA PHE A 242 -0.80 21.74 -1.72
C PHE A 242 -0.37 22.61 -2.90
N HIS A 243 0.27 23.74 -2.57
CA HIS A 243 0.56 24.82 -3.50
C HIS A 243 2.05 24.83 -3.92
N LYS A 244 2.31 25.37 -5.11
CA LYS A 244 3.66 25.71 -5.57
C LYS A 244 4.30 26.75 -4.65
N ASP A 245 5.61 26.69 -4.47
CA ASP A 245 6.31 27.68 -3.63
C ASP A 245 6.19 29.10 -4.24
N ALA A 246 6.34 30.14 -3.42
CA ALA A 246 6.30 31.52 -3.89
C ALA A 246 7.31 31.77 -5.02
N GLY A 247 6.87 32.44 -6.10
CA GLY A 247 7.69 32.71 -7.28
C GLY A 247 7.66 31.62 -8.36
N TYR A 248 6.99 30.49 -8.12
CA TYR A 248 6.82 29.40 -9.10
C TYR A 248 5.42 29.35 -9.72
N TYR A 249 4.63 30.41 -9.56
CA TYR A 249 3.31 30.58 -10.15
C TYR A 249 3.16 32.02 -10.66
N ASP A 250 2.29 32.23 -11.65
CA ASP A 250 1.97 33.55 -12.20
C ASP A 250 0.50 33.93 -11.98
N GLY A 251 0.07 35.07 -12.53
CA GLY A 251 -1.28 35.60 -12.35
C GLY A 251 -2.39 34.75 -13.00
N GLY A 252 -2.05 33.81 -13.88
CA GLY A 252 -3.01 32.90 -14.51
C GLY A 252 -3.01 31.48 -13.91
N ASP A 253 -2.08 31.21 -12.98
CA ASP A 253 -1.87 29.90 -12.34
C ASP A 253 -2.42 29.95 -10.91
N ASP A 254 -3.33 29.05 -10.59
CA ASP A 254 -3.88 28.89 -9.23
C ASP A 254 -2.85 28.35 -8.23
N GLY A 255 -1.70 27.87 -8.74
CA GLY A 255 -0.60 27.34 -7.96
C GLY A 255 -0.73 25.85 -7.64
N ALA A 256 -1.68 25.14 -8.28
CA ALA A 256 -1.91 23.73 -8.03
C ALA A 256 -0.72 22.87 -8.46
N LEU A 257 -0.33 21.93 -7.60
CA LEU A 257 0.68 20.93 -7.94
C LEU A 257 0.05 19.74 -8.66
N ALA A 258 0.72 19.26 -9.71
CA ALA A 258 0.27 18.07 -10.41
C ALA A 258 0.33 16.85 -9.48
N TYR A 259 -0.67 15.97 -9.58
CA TYR A 259 -0.70 14.67 -8.89
C TYR A 259 0.62 13.91 -8.98
N GLN A 260 1.17 13.82 -10.19
CA GLN A 260 2.41 13.09 -10.47
C GLN A 260 3.61 13.70 -9.75
N TYR A 261 3.60 15.03 -9.54
CA TYR A 261 4.63 15.70 -8.77
C TYR A 261 4.54 15.32 -7.30
N LEU A 262 3.36 15.44 -6.68
CA LEU A 262 3.15 15.07 -5.27
C LEU A 262 3.47 13.60 -5.01
N ALA A 263 3.00 12.71 -5.88
CA ALA A 263 3.29 11.27 -5.84
C ALA A 263 4.80 10.99 -5.89
N ARG A 264 5.52 11.66 -6.79
CA ARG A 264 6.97 11.54 -6.91
C ARG A 264 7.69 12.10 -5.68
N ARG A 265 7.22 13.22 -5.12
CA ARG A 265 7.82 13.81 -3.91
C ARG A 265 7.80 12.85 -2.74
N VAL A 266 6.70 12.13 -2.50
CA VAL A 266 6.63 11.11 -1.43
C VAL A 266 7.72 10.04 -1.61
N LYS A 267 7.91 9.56 -2.84
CA LYS A 267 8.96 8.58 -3.14
C LYS A 267 10.38 9.13 -2.96
N GLU A 268 10.61 10.37 -3.36
CA GLU A 268 11.91 11.05 -3.17
C GLU A 268 12.23 11.27 -1.68
N VAL A 269 11.22 11.55 -0.85
CA VAL A 269 11.41 11.63 0.61
C VAL A 269 11.74 10.26 1.21
N ALA A 270 11.10 9.19 0.74
CA ALA A 270 11.42 7.83 1.18
C ALA A 270 12.88 7.45 0.88
N ASP A 271 13.36 7.76 -0.32
CA ASP A 271 14.77 7.54 -0.68
C ASP A 271 15.72 8.30 0.26
N GLN A 272 15.32 9.50 0.72
CA GLN A 272 16.10 10.32 1.67
C GLN A 272 16.06 9.79 3.10
N ALA A 273 14.93 9.22 3.51
CA ALA A 273 14.71 8.64 4.83
C ALA A 273 15.33 7.25 5.00
N GLY A 274 15.77 6.62 3.90
CA GLY A 274 16.22 5.22 3.92
C GLY A 274 15.06 4.22 4.02
N VAL A 275 13.83 4.65 3.77
CA VAL A 275 12.64 3.79 3.77
C VAL A 275 12.51 3.12 2.40
N PRO A 276 12.28 1.80 2.33
CA PRO A 276 12.19 1.10 1.05
C PRO A 276 11.16 1.73 0.11
N ARG A 277 11.57 1.93 -1.15
CA ARG A 277 10.78 2.70 -2.11
C ARG A 277 9.43 2.04 -2.38
N GLU A 278 9.36 0.72 -2.36
CA GLU A 278 8.16 -0.10 -2.52
C GLU A 278 7.12 0.19 -1.43
N LYS A 279 7.56 0.28 -0.16
CA LYS A 279 6.71 0.61 0.99
C LYS A 279 6.15 2.02 0.92
N ALA A 280 6.88 2.98 0.38
CA ALA A 280 6.40 4.36 0.18
C ALA A 280 5.36 4.49 -0.96
N ASN A 281 4.59 3.45 -1.27
CA ASN A 281 3.47 3.51 -2.19
C ASN A 281 2.32 4.29 -1.53
N LEU A 282 1.68 5.18 -2.29
CA LEU A 282 0.58 6.02 -1.82
C LEU A 282 -0.63 5.23 -1.32
N HIS A 283 -0.83 4.01 -1.82
CA HIS A 283 -1.87 3.12 -1.31
C HIS A 283 -1.43 2.44 0.00
N ASN A 284 -0.12 2.25 0.21
CA ASN A 284 0.40 1.65 1.43
C ASN A 284 0.16 2.56 2.65
N PHE A 285 0.29 3.89 2.50
CA PHE A 285 -0.12 4.84 3.56
C PHE A 285 -1.56 4.61 4.02
N ARG A 286 -2.47 4.33 3.08
CA ARG A 286 -3.86 4.03 3.41
C ARG A 286 -4.00 2.66 4.07
N HIS A 287 -3.27 1.65 3.61
CA HIS A 287 -3.25 0.34 4.26
C HIS A 287 -2.73 0.47 5.69
N THR A 288 -1.60 1.15 5.90
CA THR A 288 -1.06 1.46 7.23
C THR A 288 -2.07 2.21 8.10
N ALA A 289 -2.71 3.26 7.60
CA ALA A 289 -3.71 4.01 8.37
C ALA A 289 -4.86 3.11 8.85
N ILE A 290 -5.39 2.26 7.97
CA ILE A 290 -6.49 1.34 8.30
C ILE A 290 -6.03 0.27 9.30
N SER A 291 -4.83 -0.27 9.12
CA SER A 291 -4.22 -1.23 10.06
C SER A 291 -4.02 -0.60 11.44
N ASN A 292 -3.55 0.65 11.49
CA ASN A 292 -3.40 1.35 12.76
C ASN A 292 -4.75 1.60 13.43
N TRP A 293 -5.81 1.94 12.68
CA TRP A 293 -7.16 2.06 13.26
C TRP A 293 -7.69 0.73 13.81
N ILE A 294 -7.32 -0.41 13.21
CA ILE A 294 -7.66 -1.74 13.74
C ILE A 294 -6.96 -1.95 15.08
N ARG A 295 -5.65 -1.67 15.17
CA ARG A 295 -4.85 -1.78 16.40
C ARG A 295 -5.28 -0.79 17.48
N ASP A 296 -5.72 0.40 17.09
CA ASP A 296 -6.34 1.40 17.98
C ASP A 296 -7.72 0.95 18.50
N GLY A 297 -8.25 -0.19 18.04
CA GLY A 297 -9.52 -0.74 18.49
C GLY A 297 -10.76 -0.03 17.92
N LEU A 298 -10.64 0.70 16.80
CA LEU A 298 -11.80 1.32 16.17
C LEU A 298 -12.78 0.24 15.69
N SER A 299 -14.08 0.53 15.83
CA SER A 299 -15.11 -0.36 15.29
C SER A 299 -15.04 -0.42 13.76
N GLU A 300 -15.44 -1.56 13.20
CA GLU A 300 -15.53 -1.72 11.74
C GLU A 300 -16.34 -0.61 11.06
N GLN A 301 -17.44 -0.16 11.70
CA GLN A 301 -18.24 0.96 11.19
C GLN A 301 -17.47 2.28 11.17
N ALA A 302 -16.69 2.57 12.22
CA ALA A 302 -15.85 3.76 12.30
C ALA A 302 -14.73 3.72 11.25
N ILE A 303 -14.08 2.55 11.07
CA ILE A 303 -13.06 2.34 10.04
C ILE A 303 -13.66 2.53 8.64
N LYS A 304 -14.79 1.90 8.34
CA LYS A 304 -15.49 2.04 7.04
C LYS A 304 -15.87 3.49 6.77
N HIS A 305 -16.40 4.19 7.77
CA HIS A 305 -16.72 5.62 7.66
C HIS A 305 -15.47 6.45 7.35
N ARG A 306 -14.39 6.28 8.14
CA ARG A 306 -13.14 7.03 7.98
C ARG A 306 -12.44 6.73 6.65
N ALA A 307 -12.54 5.49 6.16
CA ALA A 307 -12.00 5.08 4.88
C ALA A 307 -12.89 5.50 3.67
N SER A 308 -14.07 6.06 3.90
CA SER A 308 -15.09 6.34 2.86
C SER A 308 -15.48 5.07 2.08
N TRP A 309 -15.80 4.01 2.80
CA TRP A 309 -16.36 2.78 2.26
C TRP A 309 -17.85 2.67 2.55
N GLU A 310 -18.56 1.98 1.68
CA GLU A 310 -19.94 1.55 1.95
C GLU A 310 -19.96 0.68 3.21
N ILE A 311 -20.97 0.91 4.06
CA ILE A 311 -21.14 0.23 5.34
C ILE A 311 -21.20 -1.29 5.16
N ASP A 312 -21.86 -1.75 4.09
CA ASP A 312 -22.04 -3.18 3.80
C ASP A 312 -20.90 -3.78 2.95
N SER A 313 -19.77 -3.09 2.80
CA SER A 313 -18.65 -3.61 2.00
C SER A 313 -17.78 -4.64 2.74
N ASP A 314 -17.30 -5.66 2.03
CA ASP A 314 -16.36 -6.66 2.56
C ASP A 314 -14.89 -6.18 2.53
N MET A 315 -14.66 -4.87 2.36
CA MET A 315 -13.32 -4.30 2.18
C MET A 315 -12.40 -4.53 3.39
N LEU A 316 -12.95 -4.75 4.59
CA LEU A 316 -12.16 -5.02 5.79
C LEU A 316 -11.54 -6.43 5.79
N GLU A 317 -12.07 -7.38 5.02
CA GLU A 317 -11.49 -8.73 4.87
C GLU A 317 -10.06 -8.70 4.32
N THR A 318 -9.72 -7.63 3.58
CA THR A 318 -8.35 -7.36 3.10
C THR A 318 -7.32 -7.30 4.24
N TYR A 319 -7.74 -7.00 5.47
CA TYR A 319 -6.88 -6.81 6.65
C TYR A 319 -7.03 -7.95 7.66
N ALA A 320 -7.50 -9.13 7.24
CA ALA A 320 -7.67 -10.28 8.13
C ALA A 320 -6.39 -10.61 8.90
N ALA A 321 -5.22 -10.60 8.25
CA ALA A 321 -3.94 -10.89 8.90
C ALA A 321 -3.62 -9.90 10.04
N VAL A 322 -3.86 -8.60 9.84
CA VAL A 322 -3.67 -7.56 10.88
C VAL A 322 -4.63 -7.76 12.04
N ARG A 323 -5.88 -8.13 11.75
CA ARG A 323 -6.87 -8.42 12.79
C ARG A 323 -6.51 -9.67 13.59
N ASP A 324 -6.00 -10.70 12.92
CA ASP A 324 -5.60 -11.94 13.56
C ASP A 324 -4.39 -11.71 14.47
N GLU A 325 -3.39 -10.92 14.03
CA GLU A 325 -2.27 -10.43 14.85
C GLU A 325 -2.79 -9.71 16.11
N GLU A 326 -3.64 -8.70 15.94
CA GLU A 326 -4.22 -7.93 17.05
C GLU A 326 -5.05 -8.78 18.01
N PHE A 327 -5.86 -9.72 17.50
CA PHE A 327 -6.62 -10.62 18.36
C PHE A 327 -5.70 -11.56 19.16
N ASN A 328 -4.60 -12.01 18.56
CA ASN A 328 -3.62 -12.79 19.29
C ASN A 328 -2.95 -11.96 20.38
N ASP A 329 -2.58 -10.71 20.10
CA ASP A 329 -1.98 -9.80 21.10
C ASP A 329 -2.94 -9.55 22.27
N GLN A 330 -4.21 -9.26 21.99
CA GLN A 330 -5.24 -9.11 23.03
C GLN A 330 -5.45 -10.38 23.86
N ILE A 331 -5.37 -11.56 23.23
CA ILE A 331 -5.44 -12.85 23.94
C ILE A 331 -4.21 -13.02 24.83
N LEU A 332 -3.02 -12.71 24.33
CA LEU A 332 -1.77 -12.80 25.10
C LEU A 332 -1.78 -11.83 26.29
N ASP A 333 -2.19 -10.58 26.09
CA ASP A 333 -2.41 -9.58 27.14
C ASP A 333 -3.41 -10.08 28.19
N HIS A 334 -4.53 -10.65 27.77
CA HIS A 334 -5.55 -11.17 28.69
C HIS A 334 -5.02 -12.26 29.63
N TYR A 335 -4.02 -13.02 29.17
CA TYR A 335 -3.36 -14.07 29.95
C TYR A 335 -2.04 -13.61 30.61
N ASP A 336 -1.71 -12.31 30.57
CA ASP A 336 -0.43 -11.74 31.03
C ASP A 336 0.80 -12.45 30.39
N LEU A 337 0.63 -12.91 29.15
CA LEU A 337 1.64 -13.59 28.33
C LEU A 337 2.26 -12.68 27.27
N ALA A 338 1.82 -11.42 27.21
CA ALA A 338 2.42 -10.45 26.32
C ALA A 338 3.88 -10.22 26.70
N THR A 339 4.71 -10.08 25.67
CA THR A 339 6.14 -9.84 25.84
C THR A 339 6.32 -8.37 26.18
N SER A 340 6.80 -8.05 27.37
CA SER A 340 7.20 -6.67 27.69
C SER A 340 8.42 -6.28 26.84
N GLU A 341 8.54 -5.01 26.47
CA GLU A 341 9.71 -4.46 25.75
C GLU A 341 11.04 -4.72 26.50
N ASP A 342 10.97 -5.05 27.79
CA ASP A 342 12.08 -5.43 28.67
C ASP A 342 12.24 -6.96 28.89
N GLY A 343 11.54 -7.81 28.14
CA GLY A 343 11.78 -9.26 28.08
C GLY A 343 11.37 -10.07 29.32
N GLU A 344 10.74 -9.47 30.34
CA GLU A 344 10.13 -10.20 31.45
C GLU A 344 8.66 -10.47 31.13
N ALA A 345 8.42 -11.53 30.36
CA ALA A 345 7.11 -12.16 30.27
C ALA A 345 6.74 -12.75 31.65
N SER A 346 5.54 -12.43 32.14
CA SER A 346 5.01 -13.09 33.34
C SER A 346 4.81 -14.57 33.01
N ARG A 347 5.55 -15.44 33.69
CA ARG A 347 5.48 -16.88 33.46
C ARG A 347 4.31 -17.47 34.25
N PRO A 348 3.45 -18.30 33.66
CA PRO A 348 2.64 -19.23 34.44
C PRO A 348 3.57 -20.11 35.27
N GLU A 349 3.29 -20.28 36.57
CA GLU A 349 4.00 -21.26 37.39
C GLU A 349 3.66 -22.68 36.90
N LEU A 350 4.56 -23.26 36.09
CA LEU A 350 4.41 -24.61 35.58
C LEU A 350 4.98 -25.62 36.58
N GLU A 351 4.13 -26.47 37.16
CA GLU A 351 4.57 -27.60 38.00
C GLU A 351 5.19 -28.74 37.18
N ALA A 352 4.86 -28.84 35.89
CA ALA A 352 5.37 -29.86 34.98
C ALA A 352 5.49 -29.37 33.52
N CYS A 353 6.48 -29.90 32.80
CA CYS A 353 6.70 -29.60 31.38
C CYS A 353 5.51 -30.06 30.52
N PRO A 354 4.90 -29.20 29.69
CA PRO A 354 3.73 -29.56 28.87
C PRO A 354 4.04 -30.60 27.78
N ARG A 355 5.30 -30.70 27.34
CA ARG A 355 5.73 -31.65 26.30
C ARG A 355 6.00 -33.07 26.79
N CYS A 356 6.71 -33.22 27.91
CA CYS A 356 7.17 -34.53 28.40
C CYS A 356 6.80 -34.84 29.86
N SER A 357 6.01 -33.96 30.50
CA SER A 357 5.52 -34.09 31.87
C SER A 357 6.59 -34.19 32.96
N THR A 358 7.84 -33.82 32.65
CA THR A 358 8.91 -33.72 33.65
C THR A 358 8.54 -32.65 34.68
N ALA A 359 8.64 -32.99 35.96
CA ALA A 359 8.43 -32.05 37.06
C ALA A 359 9.43 -30.90 36.99
N LEU A 360 8.96 -29.67 37.21
CA LEU A 360 9.75 -28.44 37.14
C LEU A 360 9.81 -27.80 38.53
N MET A 361 10.89 -27.07 38.80
CA MET A 361 11.09 -26.29 40.03
C MET A 361 10.64 -24.83 39.89
N GLY A 362 10.11 -24.43 38.72
CA GLY A 362 9.58 -23.10 38.43
C GLY A 362 10.65 -22.06 38.08
N THR A 363 11.92 -22.44 38.04
CA THR A 363 13.04 -21.54 37.74
C THR A 363 13.67 -21.82 36.36
N GLU A 364 13.31 -22.95 35.75
CA GLU A 364 13.89 -23.42 34.49
C GLU A 364 13.38 -22.62 33.29
N ARG A 365 14.30 -22.14 32.43
CA ARG A 365 13.97 -21.55 31.11
C ARG A 365 13.63 -22.62 30.07
N PHE A 366 14.21 -23.82 30.22
CA PHE A 366 14.04 -24.98 29.33
C PHE A 366 13.78 -26.24 30.15
N CYS A 367 13.00 -27.17 29.61
CA CYS A 367 12.75 -28.44 30.27
C CYS A 367 14.06 -29.24 30.40
N PRO A 368 14.46 -29.69 31.61
CA PRO A 368 15.71 -30.40 31.83
C PRO A 368 15.74 -31.80 31.20
N SER A 369 14.59 -32.33 30.77
CA SER A 369 14.46 -33.67 30.20
C SER A 369 14.35 -33.68 28.67
N CYS A 370 13.50 -32.81 28.10
CA CYS A 370 13.25 -32.79 26.66
C CYS A 370 13.69 -31.49 25.96
N ALA A 371 14.36 -30.60 26.70
CA ALA A 371 14.88 -29.33 26.23
C ALA A 371 13.82 -28.33 25.70
N ALA A 372 12.51 -28.62 25.84
CA ALA A 372 11.45 -27.73 25.36
C ALA A 372 11.54 -26.34 26.02
N PRO A 373 11.37 -25.24 25.26
CA PRO A 373 11.28 -23.91 25.85
C PRO A 373 10.05 -23.84 26.77
N LEU A 374 10.22 -23.25 27.95
CA LEU A 374 9.17 -23.15 28.98
C LEU A 374 8.58 -21.73 29.10
N SER A 375 9.03 -20.79 28.25
CA SER A 375 8.53 -19.41 28.19
C SER A 375 8.71 -18.85 26.76
N ALA A 376 7.99 -17.78 26.42
CA ALA A 376 8.10 -17.09 25.12
C ALA A 376 9.54 -16.65 24.84
N GLY A 377 10.17 -15.90 25.76
CA GLY A 377 11.58 -15.51 25.59
C GLY A 377 12.59 -16.67 25.52
N ALA A 378 12.23 -17.87 25.99
CA ALA A 378 13.05 -19.08 25.77
C ALA A 378 12.81 -19.69 24.38
N ALA A 379 11.61 -19.57 23.82
CA ALA A 379 11.30 -19.95 22.45
C ALA A 379 11.98 -19.00 21.45
N ASP A 380 11.90 -17.69 21.66
CA ASP A 380 12.54 -16.68 20.81
C ASP A 380 14.07 -16.84 20.79
N ALA A 381 14.68 -17.16 21.94
CA ALA A 381 16.11 -17.44 22.04
C ALA A 381 16.51 -18.70 21.25
N VAL A 382 15.62 -19.70 21.16
CA VAL A 382 15.83 -20.90 20.35
C VAL A 382 15.74 -20.57 18.86
N GLU A 383 14.70 -19.82 18.46
CA GLU A 383 14.50 -19.39 17.08
C GLU A 383 15.67 -18.53 16.57
N GLY A 384 16.10 -17.54 17.36
CA GLY A 384 17.24 -16.68 17.00
C GLY A 384 18.57 -17.42 16.84
N VAL A 385 18.78 -18.55 17.54
CA VAL A 385 19.95 -19.41 17.30
C VAL A 385 19.77 -20.25 16.04
N GLU A 386 18.56 -20.75 15.77
CA GLU A 386 18.26 -21.50 14.54
C GLU A 386 18.41 -20.60 13.29
N ASP A 387 17.99 -19.33 13.37
CA ASP A 387 18.15 -18.34 12.31
C ASP A 387 19.60 -17.98 12.08
N ARG A 388 20.38 -17.70 13.13
CA ARG A 388 21.84 -17.45 12.98
C ARG A 388 22.58 -18.66 12.42
N ALA A 389 22.20 -19.87 12.84
CA ALA A 389 22.76 -21.08 12.27
C ALA A 389 22.42 -21.21 10.77
N PHE A 390 21.21 -20.82 10.37
CA PHE A 390 20.77 -20.80 8.97
C PHE A 390 21.45 -19.70 8.14
N GLU A 391 21.62 -18.49 8.68
CA GLU A 391 22.37 -17.41 8.05
C GLU A 391 23.85 -17.78 7.88
N SER A 392 24.45 -18.43 8.89
CA SER A 392 25.82 -18.94 8.79
C SER A 392 25.96 -20.02 7.71
N MET A 393 24.93 -20.84 7.45
CA MET A 393 24.91 -21.77 6.32
C MET A 393 24.90 -21.06 4.97
N ALA A 394 24.08 -20.01 4.85
CA ALA A 394 23.98 -19.23 3.62
C ALA A 394 25.30 -18.49 3.31
N ALA A 395 26.02 -18.05 4.35
CA ALA A 395 27.25 -17.28 4.21
C ALA A 395 28.51 -18.14 3.99
N ALA A 396 28.55 -19.39 4.47
CA ALA A 396 29.79 -20.17 4.51
C ALA A 396 30.16 -20.92 3.21
N ASP A 397 29.23 -21.10 2.25
CA ASP A 397 29.43 -21.90 1.01
C ASP A 397 30.09 -23.29 1.25
N THR A 398 29.96 -23.81 2.47
CA THR A 398 30.46 -25.12 2.88
C THR A 398 29.29 -26.09 2.92
N GLY A 399 29.25 -27.02 1.98
CA GLY A 399 28.19 -28.01 1.80
C GLY A 399 28.06 -29.08 2.90
N ASP A 400 28.43 -28.82 4.15
CA ASP A 400 28.26 -29.77 5.25
C ASP A 400 26.88 -29.62 5.91
N ALA A 401 25.83 -29.85 5.11
CA ALA A 401 24.46 -29.97 5.60
C ALA A 401 24.32 -31.03 6.71
N GLU A 402 25.23 -32.03 6.73
CA GLU A 402 25.30 -33.08 7.74
C GLU A 402 25.74 -32.56 9.11
N LEU A 403 26.73 -31.66 9.19
CA LEU A 403 27.17 -31.06 10.46
C LEU A 403 26.10 -30.16 11.07
N VAL A 404 25.33 -29.44 10.24
CA VAL A 404 24.24 -28.59 10.73
C VAL A 404 23.02 -29.41 11.11
N ALA A 405 22.72 -30.49 10.39
CA ALA A 405 21.71 -31.45 10.81
C ALA A 405 22.07 -32.07 12.16
N GLU A 406 23.32 -32.47 12.35
CA GLU A 406 23.83 -32.99 13.64
C GLU A 406 23.76 -31.92 14.75
N PHE A 407 24.13 -30.67 14.45
CA PHE A 407 24.00 -29.56 15.39
C PHE A 407 22.54 -29.33 15.77
N ARG A 408 21.62 -29.28 14.81
CA ARG A 408 20.19 -29.06 15.04
C ARG A 408 19.58 -30.21 15.85
N GLU A 409 19.86 -31.45 15.47
CA GLU A 409 19.41 -32.63 16.20
C GLU A 409 19.88 -32.56 17.65
N ARG A 410 21.18 -32.33 17.87
CA ARG A 410 21.76 -32.24 19.20
C ARG A 410 21.22 -31.04 19.98
N PHE A 411 21.04 -29.89 19.35
CA PHE A 411 20.41 -28.71 19.97
C PHE A 411 18.99 -29.02 20.42
N GLN A 412 18.24 -29.82 19.65
CA GLN A 412 16.86 -30.20 19.95
C GLN A 412 16.73 -31.32 20.98
N SER A 413 17.70 -32.23 21.06
CA SER A 413 17.61 -33.45 21.88
C SER A 413 18.48 -33.48 23.13
N ASP A 414 19.52 -32.64 23.24
CA ASP A 414 20.46 -32.60 24.37
C ASP A 414 20.27 -31.29 25.18
N PRO A 415 19.55 -31.35 26.33
CA PRO A 415 19.30 -30.18 27.18
C PRO A 415 20.58 -29.48 27.64
N GLY A 416 21.63 -30.25 27.96
CA GLY A 416 22.89 -29.68 28.43
C GLY A 416 23.70 -29.03 27.32
N PHE A 417 23.54 -29.49 26.07
CA PHE A 417 24.11 -28.82 24.90
C PHE A 417 23.36 -27.53 24.57
N ARG A 418 22.02 -27.54 24.59
CA ARG A 418 21.19 -26.35 24.39
C ARG A 418 21.49 -25.25 25.41
N GLU A 419 21.60 -25.60 26.68
CA GLU A 419 21.90 -24.65 27.75
C GLU A 419 23.26 -23.97 27.56
N ARG A 420 24.30 -24.71 27.12
CA ARG A 420 25.62 -24.12 26.84
C ARG A 420 25.58 -23.15 25.65
N VAL A 421 24.90 -23.52 24.57
CA VAL A 421 24.77 -22.69 23.37
C VAL A 421 24.01 -21.39 23.67
N LEU A 422 22.99 -21.45 24.53
CA LEU A 422 22.20 -20.28 24.90
C LEU A 422 22.81 -19.46 26.04
N GLY A 423 23.56 -20.10 26.94
CA GLY A 423 24.22 -19.45 28.08
C GLY A 423 25.46 -18.62 27.70
N ASP A 424 26.12 -18.93 26.59
CA ASP A 424 27.27 -18.14 26.09
C ASP A 424 26.86 -16.80 25.44
N HIS A 425 25.56 -16.52 25.29
CA HIS A 425 25.07 -15.28 24.65
C HIS A 425 24.76 -14.11 25.61
N ASP A 426 24.78 -14.32 26.94
CA ASP A 426 24.42 -13.28 27.92
C ASP A 426 25.63 -12.52 28.54
N ASP A 427 26.89 -12.82 28.15
CA ASP A 427 28.08 -12.30 28.88
C ASP A 427 29.13 -11.52 28.06
N THR A 428 28.84 -11.00 26.85
CA THR A 428 29.89 -10.32 26.04
C THR A 428 29.62 -8.93 25.46
N THR A 429 28.60 -8.17 25.88
CA THR A 429 28.43 -6.78 25.38
C THR A 429 28.16 -5.70 26.42
N ALA A 430 28.27 -5.98 27.72
CA ALA A 430 28.10 -4.95 28.75
C ALA A 430 29.18 -5.00 29.85
N SER A 431 30.42 -4.64 29.52
CA SER A 431 31.36 -3.93 30.41
C SER A 431 32.78 -3.87 29.84
N SER A 432 33.06 -2.88 28.99
CA SER A 432 34.43 -2.40 28.79
C SER A 432 34.48 -0.91 28.46
N SER A 433 34.23 -0.09 29.48
CA SER A 433 34.68 1.29 29.68
C SER A 433 33.85 1.83 30.83
N SER A 434 34.35 2.27 31.98
CA SER A 434 35.61 2.89 32.33
C SER A 434 35.66 2.93 33.86
N SER A 435 36.72 2.44 34.49
CA SER A 435 37.06 2.72 35.89
C SER A 435 38.48 2.25 36.14
N SER A 436 39.45 3.14 35.92
CA SER A 436 40.83 2.92 36.33
C SER A 436 41.26 4.07 37.23
N SER A 437 41.83 3.69 38.37
CA SER A 437 42.59 4.47 39.35
C SER A 437 41.82 5.28 40.40
N SER A 438 41.58 4.61 41.52
CA SER A 438 41.96 5.16 42.83
C SER A 438 42.87 4.14 43.51
N SER A 439 44.10 4.55 43.84
CA SER A 439 44.93 3.89 44.85
C SER A 439 45.83 4.93 45.52
N GLU A 440 45.45 5.28 46.75
CA GLU A 440 46.29 5.52 47.94
C GLU A 440 47.65 6.21 47.77
N SER A 441 47.73 7.48 48.17
CA SER A 441 48.63 8.03 49.22
C SER A 441 48.35 9.52 49.44
#